data_AF-A0A653I9P9-F1
#
_entry.id   AF-A0A653I9P9-F1
#
_cell.length_a   1.000
_cell.length_b   1.000
_cell.length_c   1.000
_cell.angle_alpha   90.00
_cell.angle_beta   90.00
_cell.angle_gamma   90.00
#
_symmetry.space_group_name_H-M   'P 1'
#
loop_
_entity.id
_entity.type
_entity.pdbx_description
1 polymer ?
#
loop_
_entity_poly.entity_id
_entity_poly.type
_entity_poly.pdbx_seq_one_letter_code
_entity_poly.pdbx_strand_id
1 'polypeptide(L)'
;MEILEQLVSEHDALLNLAKEKKTVLIQNDMKRLSQIVKEEPVHLKRIEQLEQQRLERMGQVTMTEWLQDHPEDVASLRRLLQTIGQLKRLNDLNAELLEQSLHYLDWHLQLLIPEADDFTYGQSALDRTHFNRNA
;
A
#
# COMPACT_ATOMS: atom_id res chain seq x y z
N MET A 1 22.75 -18.28 13.62
CA MET A 1 22.93 -16.99 14.31
C MET A 1 21.59 -16.48 14.81
N GLU A 2 21.48 -16.13 16.10
CA GLU A 2 20.24 -15.62 16.72
C GLU A 2 19.68 -14.36 16.01
N ILE A 3 20.55 -13.46 15.51
CA ILE A 3 20.15 -12.23 14.81
C ILE A 3 19.40 -12.54 13.51
N LEU A 4 19.84 -13.52 12.71
CA LEU A 4 19.15 -13.90 11.47
C LEU A 4 17.77 -14.50 11.75
N GLU A 5 17.63 -15.27 12.83
CA GLU A 5 16.33 -15.81 13.24
C GLU A 5 15.38 -14.70 13.73
N GLN A 6 15.90 -13.72 14.47
CA GLN A 6 15.13 -12.54 14.87
C GLN A 6 14.71 -11.70 13.65
N LEU A 7 15.59 -11.49 12.67
CA LEU A 7 15.25 -10.83 11.41
C LEU A 7 14.15 -11.58 10.66
N VAL A 8 14.24 -12.90 10.56
CA VAL A 8 13.17 -13.73 9.97
C VAL A 8 11.86 -13.52 10.71
N SER A 9 11.87 -13.54 12.05
CA SER A 9 10.67 -13.36 12.86
C SER A 9 10.00 -12.00 12.63
N GLU A 10 10.78 -10.91 12.60
CA GLU A 10 10.24 -9.56 12.36
C GLU A 10 9.67 -9.43 10.93
N HIS A 11 10.33 -10.02 9.94
CA HIS A 11 9.81 -10.03 8.57
C HIS A 11 8.56 -10.91 8.42
N ASP A 12 8.47 -12.02 9.14
CA ASP A 12 7.27 -12.87 9.17
C ASP A 12 6.10 -12.12 9.84
N ALA A 13 6.37 -11.30 10.87
CA ALA A 13 5.36 -10.43 11.49
C ALA A 13 4.84 -9.38 10.49
N LEU A 14 5.73 -8.67 9.78
CA LEU A 14 5.35 -7.76 8.71
C LEU A 14 4.58 -8.45 7.58
N LEU A 15 4.98 -9.67 7.22
CA LEU A 15 4.28 -10.47 6.22
C LEU A 15 2.85 -10.80 6.66
N ASN A 16 2.64 -11.11 7.94
CA ASN A 16 1.31 -11.36 8.49
C ASN A 16 0.47 -10.07 8.50
N LEU A 17 1.05 -8.93 8.87
CA LEU A 17 0.38 -7.62 8.76
C LEU A 17 0.00 -7.31 7.31
N ALA A 18 0.85 -7.61 6.33
CA ALA A 18 0.53 -7.41 4.92
C ALA A 18 -0.62 -8.31 4.43
N LYS A 19 -0.69 -9.57 4.90
CA LYS A 19 -1.83 -10.47 4.62
C LYS A 19 -3.12 -9.97 5.26
N GLU A 20 -3.04 -9.48 6.49
CA GLU A 20 -4.18 -8.90 7.20
C GLU A 20 -4.67 -7.63 6.50
N LYS A 21 -3.74 -6.74 6.13
CA LYS A 21 -4.00 -5.51 5.39
C LYS A 21 -4.80 -5.78 4.11
N LYS A 22 -4.44 -6.82 3.35
CA LYS A 22 -5.23 -7.27 2.19
C LYS A 22 -6.70 -7.54 2.56
N THR A 23 -6.92 -8.30 3.62
CA THR A 23 -8.27 -8.70 4.06
C THR A 23 -9.07 -7.49 4.52
N VAL A 24 -8.45 -6.62 5.30
CA VAL A 24 -9.03 -5.39 5.84
C VAL A 24 -9.38 -4.40 4.74
N LEU A 25 -8.54 -4.26 3.71
CA LEU A 25 -8.81 -3.44 2.53
C LEU A 25 -10.03 -3.94 1.75
N ILE A 26 -10.12 -5.25 1.52
CA ILE A 26 -11.28 -5.85 0.84
C ILE A 26 -12.57 -5.64 1.64
N GLN A 27 -12.49 -5.69 2.97
CA GLN A 27 -13.63 -5.49 3.87
C GLN A 27 -13.93 -4.01 4.15
N ASN A 28 -13.10 -3.08 3.66
CA ASN A 28 -13.16 -1.65 3.96
C ASN A 28 -13.16 -1.33 5.48
N ASP A 29 -12.45 -2.12 6.29
CA ASP A 29 -12.31 -1.86 7.73
C ASP A 29 -11.19 -0.82 7.99
N MET A 30 -11.55 0.44 7.84
CA MET A 30 -10.62 1.56 8.03
C MET A 30 -10.07 1.69 9.45
N LYS A 31 -10.78 1.14 10.46
CA LYS A 31 -10.31 1.18 11.86
C LYS A 31 -9.13 0.24 12.04
N ARG A 32 -9.25 -1.02 11.59
CA ARG A 32 -8.13 -1.97 11.65
C ARG A 32 -7.00 -1.55 10.73
N LEU A 33 -7.31 -0.99 9.55
CA LEU A 33 -6.27 -0.48 8.64
C LEU A 33 -5.39 0.58 9.33
N SER A 34 -6.01 1.52 10.07
CA SER A 34 -5.28 2.55 10.83
C SER A 34 -4.38 1.95 11.92
N GLN A 35 -4.78 0.83 12.54
CA GLN A 35 -3.95 0.14 13.52
C GLN A 35 -2.76 -0.56 12.86
N ILE A 36 -2.98 -1.29 11.77
CA ILE A 36 -1.91 -1.97 11.02
C ILE A 36 -0.83 -0.97 10.60
N VAL A 37 -1.23 0.20 10.07
CA VAL A 37 -0.29 1.26 9.66
C VAL A 37 0.54 1.82 10.83
N LYS A 38 0.07 1.68 12.08
CA LYS A 38 0.83 2.05 13.29
C LYS A 38 1.73 0.92 13.80
N GLU A 39 1.40 -0.34 13.50
CA GLU A 39 2.18 -1.53 13.87
C GLU A 39 3.39 -1.72 12.94
N GLU A 40 3.22 -1.48 11.62
CA GLU A 40 4.29 -1.64 10.61
C GLU A 40 5.61 -0.90 10.98
N PRO A 41 5.61 0.38 11.41
CA PRO A 41 6.84 1.09 11.76
C PRO A 41 7.60 0.51 12.97
N VAL A 42 6.89 -0.17 13.89
CA VAL A 42 7.52 -0.79 15.06
C VAL A 42 8.44 -1.91 14.63
N HIS A 43 7.96 -2.77 13.73
CA HIS A 43 8.75 -3.86 13.16
C HIS A 43 9.89 -3.35 12.28
N LEU A 44 9.65 -2.30 11.47
CA LEU A 44 10.71 -1.70 10.65
C LEU A 44 11.85 -1.15 11.49
N LYS A 45 11.54 -0.45 12.60
CA LYS A 45 12.56 0.04 13.54
C LYS A 45 13.35 -1.11 14.17
N ARG A 46 12.68 -2.22 14.49
CA ARG A 46 13.34 -3.40 15.05
C ARG A 46 14.27 -4.07 14.03
N ILE A 47 13.83 -4.18 12.78
CA ILE A 47 14.65 -4.70 11.66
C ILE A 47 15.88 -3.83 11.46
N GLU A 48 15.74 -2.50 11.44
CA GLU A 48 16.87 -1.57 11.29
C GLU A 48 17.93 -1.79 12.37
N GLN A 49 17.52 -1.92 13.64
CA GLN A 49 18.42 -2.20 14.75
C GLN A 49 19.12 -3.56 14.62
N LEU A 50 18.38 -4.59 14.21
CA LEU A 50 18.93 -5.93 14.03
C LEU A 50 19.92 -5.97 12.87
N GLU A 51 19.67 -5.23 11.79
CA GLU A 51 20.61 -5.16 10.68
C GLU A 51 21.85 -4.35 10.99
N GLN A 52 21.74 -3.31 11.80
CA GLN A 52 22.92 -2.64 12.33
C GLN A 52 23.78 -3.61 13.14
N GLN A 53 23.18 -4.39 14.06
CA GLN A 53 23.90 -5.41 14.82
C GLN A 53 24.51 -6.50 13.93
N ARG A 54 23.81 -6.91 12.87
CA ARG A 54 24.33 -7.87 11.89
C ARG A 54 25.56 -7.30 11.18
N LEU A 55 25.50 -6.06 10.71
CA LEU A 55 26.62 -5.39 10.03
C LEU A 55 27.81 -5.18 10.97
N GLU A 56 27.58 -4.76 12.22
CA GLU A 56 28.63 -4.61 13.23
C GLU A 56 29.33 -5.94 13.52
N ARG A 57 28.56 -7.05 13.57
CA ARG A 57 29.11 -8.39 13.80
C ARG A 57 29.85 -8.97 12.59
N MET A 58 29.35 -8.71 11.39
CA MET A 58 29.99 -9.16 10.14
C MET A 58 31.23 -8.32 9.79
N GLY A 59 31.31 -7.08 10.26
CA GLY A 59 32.38 -6.16 9.94
C GLY A 59 32.39 -5.81 8.44
N GLN A 60 33.55 -5.94 7.80
CA GLN A 60 33.74 -5.62 6.37
C GLN A 60 33.51 -6.83 5.45
N VAL A 61 33.16 -7.98 6.00
CA VAL A 61 33.01 -9.23 5.25
C VAL A 61 31.68 -9.23 4.51
N THR A 62 31.68 -9.70 3.26
CA THR A 62 30.43 -9.85 2.49
C THR A 62 29.59 -11.00 3.03
N MET A 63 28.28 -10.98 2.76
CA MET A 63 27.41 -12.10 3.16
C MET A 63 27.87 -13.43 2.55
N THR A 64 28.36 -13.42 1.31
CA THR A 64 28.87 -14.64 0.65
C THR A 64 30.10 -15.21 1.35
N GLU A 65 31.04 -14.36 1.76
CA GLU A 65 32.24 -14.75 2.50
C GLU A 65 31.87 -15.21 3.93
N TRP A 66 30.97 -14.51 4.61
CA TRP A 66 30.49 -14.90 5.94
C TRP A 66 29.91 -16.32 5.97
N LEU A 67 29.14 -16.68 4.95
CA LEU A 67 28.51 -18.00 4.82
C LEU A 67 29.51 -19.12 4.53
N GLN A 68 30.73 -18.83 4.10
CA GLN A 68 31.78 -19.85 3.97
C GLN A 68 32.20 -20.36 5.36
N ASP A 69 32.29 -19.45 6.32
CA ASP A 69 32.66 -19.76 7.71
C ASP A 69 31.47 -20.18 8.57
N HIS A 70 30.24 -19.80 8.18
CA HIS A 70 28.99 -20.07 8.92
C HIS A 70 27.92 -20.71 8.02
N PRO A 71 28.11 -21.94 7.54
CA PRO A 71 27.17 -22.62 6.65
C PRO A 71 25.79 -22.88 7.28
N GLU A 72 25.70 -22.90 8.62
CA GLU A 72 24.45 -23.06 9.37
C GLU A 72 23.47 -21.89 9.15
N ASP A 73 23.98 -20.70 8.82
CA ASP A 73 23.18 -19.48 8.61
C ASP A 73 22.47 -19.46 7.25
N VAL A 74 22.88 -20.32 6.31
CA VAL A 74 22.33 -20.40 4.94
C VAL A 74 20.82 -20.64 4.94
N ALA A 75 20.33 -21.52 5.83
CA ALA A 75 18.91 -21.85 5.92
C ALA A 75 18.07 -20.65 6.36
N SER A 76 18.52 -19.94 7.40
CA SER A 76 17.84 -18.75 7.93
C SER A 76 17.87 -17.60 6.92
N LEU A 77 18.99 -17.38 6.23
CA LEU A 77 19.09 -16.37 5.19
C LEU A 77 18.17 -16.67 4.00
N ARG A 78 18.10 -17.93 3.56
CA ARG A 78 17.18 -18.34 2.49
C ARG A 78 15.73 -18.08 2.89
N ARG A 79 15.35 -18.41 4.13
CA ARG A 79 14.01 -18.11 4.64
C ARG A 79 13.73 -16.61 4.67
N LEU A 80 14.67 -15.81 5.17
CA LEU A 80 14.57 -14.35 5.22
C LEU A 80 14.30 -13.77 3.83
N LEU A 81 15.10 -14.16 2.83
CA LEU A 81 14.93 -13.71 1.44
C LEU A 81 13.57 -14.12 0.85
N GLN A 82 13.09 -15.33 1.17
CA GLN A 82 11.76 -15.76 0.75
C GLN A 82 10.66 -14.92 1.38
N THR A 83 10.72 -14.68 2.69
CA THR A 83 9.74 -13.85 3.42
C THR A 83 9.73 -12.42 2.87
N ILE A 84 10.91 -11.80 2.66
CA ILE A 84 11.02 -10.46 2.05
C ILE A 84 10.37 -10.44 0.65
N GLY A 85 10.66 -11.45 -0.17
CA GLY A 85 10.08 -11.56 -1.51
C GLY A 85 8.56 -11.67 -1.50
N GLN A 86 8.00 -12.43 -0.56
CA GLN A 86 6.54 -12.54 -0.37
C GLN A 86 5.93 -11.24 0.15
N LEU A 87 6.58 -10.60 1.14
CA LEU A 87 6.15 -9.33 1.73
C LEU A 87 6.07 -8.25 0.65
N LYS A 88 7.10 -8.14 -0.19
CA LYS A 88 7.11 -7.19 -1.32
C LYS A 88 5.90 -7.38 -2.22
N ARG A 89 5.65 -8.62 -2.70
CA ARG A 89 4.51 -8.91 -3.58
C ARG A 89 3.17 -8.56 -2.95
N LEU A 90 2.99 -8.83 -1.65
CA LEU A 90 1.75 -8.48 -0.95
C LEU A 90 1.60 -6.98 -0.74
N ASN A 91 2.70 -6.28 -0.48
CA ASN A 91 2.66 -4.83 -0.35
C ASN A 91 2.28 -4.16 -1.69
N ASP A 92 2.89 -4.62 -2.79
CA ASP A 92 2.57 -4.16 -4.13
C ASP A 92 1.09 -4.40 -4.45
N LEU A 93 0.57 -5.60 -4.17
CA LEU A 93 -0.85 -5.92 -4.34
C LEU A 93 -1.76 -5.04 -3.47
N ASN A 94 -1.38 -4.78 -2.22
CA ASN A 94 -2.17 -3.92 -1.33
C ASN A 94 -2.19 -2.47 -1.81
N ALA A 95 -1.10 -1.98 -2.43
CA ALA A 95 -1.07 -0.68 -3.07
C ALA A 95 -2.01 -0.63 -4.29
N GLU A 96 -1.99 -1.65 -5.14
CA GLU A 96 -2.92 -1.76 -6.28
C GLU A 96 -4.40 -1.78 -5.81
N LEU A 97 -4.72 -2.53 -4.76
CA LEU A 97 -6.08 -2.57 -4.20
C LEU A 97 -6.52 -1.19 -3.67
N LEU A 98 -5.62 -0.46 -3.02
CA LEU A 98 -5.88 0.90 -2.55
C LEU A 98 -6.12 1.86 -3.71
N GLU A 99 -5.27 1.82 -4.74
CA GLU A 99 -5.43 2.65 -5.94
C GLU A 99 -6.76 2.37 -6.64
N GLN A 100 -7.12 1.10 -6.81
CA GLN A 100 -8.40 0.70 -7.39
C GLN A 100 -9.59 1.21 -6.57
N SER A 101 -9.52 1.12 -5.24
CA SER A 101 -10.56 1.65 -4.35
C SER A 101 -10.69 3.18 -4.48
N LEU A 102 -9.58 3.90 -4.57
CA LEU A 102 -9.60 5.36 -4.75
C LEU A 102 -10.17 5.76 -6.11
N HIS A 103 -9.79 5.05 -7.18
CA HIS A 103 -10.32 5.27 -8.52
C HIS A 103 -11.83 5.04 -8.58
N TYR A 104 -12.32 3.97 -7.94
CA TYR A 104 -13.75 3.68 -7.85
C TYR A 104 -14.53 4.77 -7.11
N LEU A 105 -13.99 5.26 -5.99
CA LEU A 105 -14.60 6.36 -5.24
C LEU A 105 -14.60 7.67 -6.05
N ASP A 106 -13.52 7.99 -6.74
CA ASP A 106 -13.42 9.17 -7.61
C ASP A 106 -14.45 9.12 -8.75
N TRP A 107 -14.55 7.98 -9.45
CA TRP A 107 -15.55 7.77 -10.50
C TRP A 107 -16.99 7.94 -9.95
N HIS A 108 -17.28 7.37 -8.78
CA HIS A 108 -18.59 7.54 -8.13
C HIS A 108 -18.89 8.99 -7.74
N LEU A 109 -17.89 9.74 -7.25
CA LEU A 109 -18.06 11.14 -6.92
C LEU A 109 -18.37 11.97 -8.17
N GLN A 110 -17.70 11.69 -9.29
CA GLN A 110 -17.97 12.36 -10.57
C GLN A 110 -19.41 12.14 -11.06
N LEU A 111 -19.98 10.94 -10.85
CA LEU A 111 -21.38 10.67 -11.20
C LEU A 111 -22.40 11.40 -10.31
N LEU A 112 -22.03 11.70 -9.06
CA LEU A 112 -22.91 12.39 -8.10
C LEU A 112 -22.84 13.91 -8.24
N ILE A 113 -21.78 14.45 -8.85
CA ILE A 113 -21.71 15.85 -9.23
C ILE A 113 -22.65 16.00 -10.43
N PRO A 114 -23.77 16.75 -10.32
CA PRO A 114 -24.57 17.04 -11.49
C PRO A 114 -23.66 17.71 -12.51
N GLU A 115 -23.62 17.20 -13.75
CA GLU A 115 -23.21 18.04 -14.87
C GLU A 115 -24.03 19.31 -14.71
N ALA A 116 -23.37 20.47 -14.61
CA ALA A 116 -24.06 21.74 -14.58
C ALA A 116 -24.81 21.84 -15.90
N ASP A 117 -26.06 21.39 -15.88
CA ASP A 117 -26.95 21.37 -17.01
C ASP A 117 -27.11 22.85 -17.38
N ASP A 118 -26.50 23.24 -18.49
CA ASP A 118 -26.63 24.57 -19.06
C ASP A 118 -28.03 24.66 -19.67
N PHE A 119 -29.04 24.57 -18.79
CA PHE A 119 -30.44 24.51 -19.13
C PHE A 119 -30.91 25.92 -19.44
N THR A 120 -30.50 26.42 -20.61
CA THR A 120 -30.96 27.69 -21.19
C THR A 120 -32.38 27.51 -21.77
N TYR A 121 -33.33 27.04 -20.94
CA TYR A 121 -34.76 27.17 -21.24
C TYR A 121 -35.20 28.60 -20.89
N GLY A 122 -34.85 29.55 -21.75
CA GLY A 122 -35.21 30.95 -21.55
C GLY A 122 -35.01 31.88 -22.75
N GLN A 123 -34.25 31.48 -23.78
CA GLN A 123 -34.01 32.37 -24.92
C GLN A 123 -35.00 32.22 -26.09
N SER A 124 -35.81 31.18 -26.15
CA SER A 124 -36.73 30.99 -27.29
C SER A 124 -38.13 31.61 -27.12
N ALA A 125 -38.41 32.29 -26.00
CA ALA A 125 -39.73 32.91 -25.75
C ALA A 125 -39.75 34.44 -25.95
N LEU A 126 -38.60 35.10 -26.13
CA LEU A 126 -38.53 36.56 -26.26
C LEU A 126 -38.51 37.05 -27.73
N ASP A 127 -38.41 36.16 -28.71
CA ASP A 127 -38.27 36.53 -30.12
C ASP A 127 -39.58 36.54 -30.94
N ARG A 128 -40.76 36.49 -30.29
CA ARG A 128 -42.06 36.47 -30.99
C ARG A 128 -42.94 37.71 -30.81
N THR A 129 -42.46 38.80 -30.22
CA THR A 129 -43.33 39.96 -29.88
C THR A 129 -43.06 41.27 -30.63
N HIS A 130 -42.46 41.24 -31.83
CA HIS A 130 -42.30 42.42 -32.71
C HIS A 130 -42.28 41.94 -34.17
N PHE A 131 -43.12 42.30 -35.14
CA PHE A 131 -44.12 43.34 -35.36
C PHE A 131 -45.21 42.75 -36.27
N ASN A 132 -46.49 42.80 -35.86
CA ASN A 132 -47.59 42.86 -36.83
C ASN A 132 -48.33 44.17 -36.56
N ARG A 133 -48.07 45.18 -37.40
CA ARG A 133 -48.82 46.43 -37.41
C ARG A 133 -49.73 46.38 -38.64
N ASN A 134 -51.00 46.11 -38.35
CA ASN A 134 -52.10 46.03 -39.31
C ASN A 134 -52.23 47.29 -40.18
N ALA A 135 -52.74 47.04 -41.39
CA ALA A 135 -53.49 47.95 -42.25
C ALA A 135 -54.75 48.52 -41.55
#